data_AF-A0A7G8Q5M4-F1
#
_entry.id   AF-A0A7G8Q5M4-F1
#
_cell.length_a   1.000
_cell.length_b   1.000
_cell.length_c   1.000
_cell.angle_alpha   90.00
_cell.angle_beta   90.00
_cell.angle_gamma   90.00
#
_symmetry.space_group_name_H-M   'P 1'
#
loop_
_entity.id
_entity.type
_entity.pdbx_description
1 polymer ?
#
loop_
_entity_poly.entity_id
_entity_poly.type
_entity_poly.pdbx_seq_one_letter_code
_entity_poly.pdbx_strand_id
1 'polypeptide(L)'
;MSLRTALALPLLAAGLMFGTTAQASEADHIRASQAWIRVLPGDLPAGAYVTLENTGDQPASLRGAHTASYAGAMLHQSSGEGGVSRMSMVDALAIPAHGKAELSPGAYHLMLMNAKTPVKVGDKIKVTLSFGDGSTLDADFIARPANATGASG
;
A
#
# COMPACT_ATOMS: atom_id res chain seq x y z
N MET A 1 20.99 -17.38 75.51
CA MET A 1 21.41 -16.62 74.32
C MET A 1 21.02 -17.42 73.09
N SER A 2 20.06 -16.94 72.29
CA SER A 2 19.82 -17.36 70.87
C SER A 2 19.34 -18.83 70.64
N LEU A 3 18.72 -19.27 69.53
CA LEU A 3 17.81 -18.74 68.48
C LEU A 3 17.28 -20.01 67.72
N ARG A 4 16.24 -20.08 66.89
CA ARG A 4 15.18 -19.16 66.41
C ARG A 4 14.01 -20.04 65.92
N THR A 5 12.74 -19.67 66.14
CA THR A 5 11.59 -20.39 65.52
C THR A 5 11.56 -20.14 64.02
N ALA A 6 11.50 -21.19 63.19
CA ALA A 6 11.39 -21.06 61.75
C ALA A 6 9.92 -21.12 61.31
N LEU A 7 9.37 -19.98 60.87
CA LEU A 7 8.03 -19.89 60.30
C LEU A 7 8.16 -19.87 58.76
N ALA A 8 7.62 -20.87 58.09
CA ALA A 8 7.63 -20.94 56.62
C ALA A 8 6.58 -19.98 56.04
N LEU A 9 7.03 -19.09 55.14
CA LEU A 9 6.16 -18.13 54.46
C LEU A 9 5.86 -18.66 53.04
N PRO A 10 4.58 -18.87 52.66
CA PRO A 10 4.25 -19.30 51.30
C PRO A 10 4.44 -18.13 50.33
N LEU A 11 5.38 -18.27 49.39
CA LEU A 11 5.64 -17.26 48.37
C LEU A 11 4.53 -17.32 47.30
N LEU A 12 3.70 -16.28 47.23
CA LEU A 12 2.59 -16.19 46.29
C LEU A 12 3.12 -15.87 44.87
N ALA A 13 3.28 -16.89 44.03
CA ALA A 13 3.74 -16.74 42.66
C ALA A 13 2.62 -16.17 41.75
N ALA A 14 2.54 -14.84 41.65
CA ALA A 14 1.66 -14.16 40.70
C ALA A 14 2.21 -14.29 39.27
N GLY A 15 1.70 -15.25 38.50
CA GLY A 15 2.05 -15.39 37.09
C GLY A 15 1.43 -14.29 36.23
N LEU A 16 2.26 -13.36 35.72
CA LEU A 16 1.84 -12.43 34.67
C LEU A 16 1.61 -13.21 33.36
N MET A 17 0.34 -13.44 33.04
CA MET A 17 -0.10 -13.84 31.70
C MET A 17 0.10 -12.65 30.75
N PHE A 18 1.26 -12.57 30.10
CA PHE A 18 1.47 -11.65 28.99
C PHE A 18 0.65 -12.13 27.78
N GLY A 19 -0.57 -11.62 27.66
CA GLY A 19 -1.40 -11.82 26.47
C GLY A 19 -0.78 -11.12 25.26
N THR A 20 -0.40 -11.89 24.25
CA THR A 20 0.17 -11.35 23.01
C THR A 20 -0.93 -10.63 22.22
N THR A 21 -1.05 -9.31 22.36
CA THR A 21 -1.89 -8.50 21.49
C THR A 21 -1.23 -8.41 20.11
N ALA A 22 -1.75 -9.17 19.14
CA ALA A 22 -1.39 -8.95 17.74
C ALA A 22 -1.80 -7.52 17.36
N GLN A 23 -0.82 -6.66 17.06
CA GLN A 23 -1.11 -5.35 16.52
C GLN A 23 -1.54 -5.50 15.06
N ALA A 24 -2.59 -4.79 14.67
CA ALA A 24 -3.01 -4.71 13.28
C ALA A 24 -1.93 -3.96 12.47
N SER A 25 -1.72 -4.43 11.24
CA SER A 25 -0.77 -3.85 10.30
C SER A 25 -1.31 -2.62 9.60
N GLU A 26 -0.46 -1.85 8.91
CA GLU A 26 -0.89 -0.74 8.05
C GLU A 26 -1.97 -1.22 7.06
N ALA A 27 -1.73 -2.33 6.36
CA ALA A 27 -2.65 -2.87 5.35
C ALA A 27 -4.03 -3.25 5.91
N ASP A 28 -4.12 -3.73 7.16
CA ASP A 28 -5.41 -4.09 7.79
C ASP A 28 -6.36 -2.88 7.91
N HIS A 29 -5.81 -1.67 7.97
CA HIS A 29 -6.53 -0.41 8.05
C HIS A 29 -6.72 0.30 6.70
N ILE A 30 -6.07 -0.13 5.62
CA ILE A 30 -6.22 0.47 4.30
C ILE A 30 -7.38 -0.15 3.51
N ARG A 31 -8.17 0.70 2.86
CA ARG A 31 -9.19 0.32 1.88
C ARG A 31 -8.81 0.91 0.52
N ALA A 32 -8.58 0.03 -0.45
CA ALA A 32 -8.35 0.41 -1.83
C ALA A 32 -9.69 0.52 -2.58
N SER A 33 -9.88 1.60 -3.32
CA SER A 33 -11.07 1.85 -4.14
C SER A 33 -10.69 2.56 -5.44
N GLN A 34 -11.62 2.58 -6.40
CA GLN A 34 -11.41 3.29 -7.68
C GLN A 34 -10.11 2.86 -8.41
N ALA A 35 -9.75 1.57 -8.33
CA ALA A 35 -8.50 1.03 -8.86
C ALA A 35 -8.57 0.76 -10.39
N TRP A 36 -7.68 1.36 -11.17
CA TRP A 36 -7.63 1.18 -12.63
C TRP A 36 -6.24 1.38 -13.23
N ILE A 37 -5.99 0.76 -14.39
CA ILE A 37 -4.74 0.88 -15.16
C ILE A 37 -5.05 1.59 -16.48
N ARG A 38 -4.35 2.68 -16.79
CA ARG A 38 -4.31 3.25 -18.15
C ARG A 38 -3.30 2.46 -18.97
N VAL A 39 -3.80 1.67 -19.92
CA VAL A 39 -2.96 0.93 -20.86
C VAL A 39 -2.57 1.84 -22.02
N LEU A 40 -1.28 1.85 -22.37
CA LEU A 40 -0.76 2.56 -23.55
C LEU A 40 -0.40 1.58 -24.68
N PRO A 41 -0.33 2.02 -25.94
CA PRO A 41 0.02 1.16 -27.08
C PRO A 41 1.48 0.66 -27.03
N GLY A 42 1.71 -0.54 -27.55
CA GLY A 42 3.05 -1.14 -27.64
C GLY A 42 3.63 -1.48 -26.26
N ASP A 43 4.95 -1.41 -26.13
CA ASP A 43 5.68 -1.72 -24.90
C ASP A 43 5.81 -0.51 -23.95
N LEU A 44 4.95 0.51 -24.12
CA LEU A 44 5.00 1.72 -23.31
C LEU A 44 4.60 1.46 -21.84
N PRO A 45 5.19 2.20 -20.89
CA PRO A 45 4.78 2.20 -19.49
C PRO A 45 3.26 2.38 -19.30
N ALA A 46 2.63 1.53 -18.48
CA ALA A 46 1.25 1.73 -18.06
C ALA A 46 1.19 2.46 -16.71
N GLY A 47 0.13 3.26 -16.50
CA GLY A 47 -0.08 3.97 -15.24
C GLY A 47 -1.20 3.31 -14.43
N ALA A 48 -0.91 2.88 -13.20
CA ALA A 48 -1.89 2.39 -12.24
C ALA A 48 -2.28 3.49 -11.23
N TYR A 49 -3.59 3.59 -10.99
CA TYR A 49 -4.26 4.64 -10.24
C TYR A 49 -5.25 4.01 -9.24
N VAL A 50 -5.31 4.53 -8.02
CA VAL A 50 -6.12 3.99 -6.91
C VAL A 50 -6.31 5.04 -5.82
N THR A 51 -7.48 5.03 -5.19
CA THR A 51 -7.77 5.81 -3.98
C THR A 51 -7.57 4.91 -2.76
N LEU A 52 -6.65 5.29 -1.87
CA LEU A 52 -6.37 4.58 -0.62
C LEU A 52 -6.94 5.37 0.56
N GLU A 53 -7.82 4.76 1.33
CA GLU A 53 -8.42 5.31 2.54
C GLU A 53 -7.90 4.56 3.76
N ASN A 54 -7.39 5.29 4.76
CA ASN A 54 -6.89 4.74 6.00
C ASN A 54 -7.94 4.91 7.10
N THR A 55 -8.49 3.81 7.60
CA THR A 55 -9.49 3.83 8.68
C THR A 55 -8.89 3.67 10.08
N GLY A 56 -7.55 3.60 10.21
CA GLY A 56 -6.83 3.43 11.46
C GLY A 56 -6.36 4.76 12.07
N ASP A 57 -5.94 4.68 13.34
CA ASP A 57 -5.50 5.81 14.16
C ASP A 57 -4.04 6.23 13.91
N GLN A 58 -3.31 5.49 13.07
CA GLN A 58 -1.90 5.73 12.74
C GLN A 58 -1.73 5.98 11.23
N PRO A 59 -0.77 6.82 10.80
CA PRO A 59 -0.48 7.00 9.38
C PRO A 59 0.14 5.73 8.79
N ALA A 60 -0.19 5.45 7.53
CA ALA A 60 0.42 4.38 6.74
C ALA A 60 1.29 4.97 5.62
N SER A 61 2.12 4.14 4.99
CA SER A 61 3.07 4.54 3.94
C SER A 61 3.07 3.53 2.79
N LEU A 62 2.43 3.87 1.66
CA LEU A 62 2.56 3.08 0.44
C LEU A 62 3.99 3.20 -0.08
N ARG A 63 4.71 2.09 -0.18
CA ARG A 63 6.11 2.02 -0.66
C ARG A 63 6.25 1.60 -2.11
N GLY A 64 5.26 0.90 -2.65
CA GLY A 64 5.27 0.41 -4.02
C GLY A 64 4.21 -0.65 -4.25
N ALA A 65 4.40 -1.45 -5.29
CA ALA A 65 3.50 -2.55 -5.62
C ALA A 65 4.22 -3.67 -6.38
N HIS A 66 3.53 -4.79 -6.55
CA HIS A 66 3.92 -5.90 -7.41
C HIS A 66 2.69 -6.48 -8.12
N THR A 67 2.88 -7.04 -9.32
CA THR A 67 1.86 -7.82 -10.01
C THR A 67 2.52 -8.85 -10.93
N ALA A 68 1.87 -10.01 -11.12
CA ALA A 68 2.35 -11.03 -12.04
C ALA A 68 2.40 -10.53 -13.50
N SER A 69 1.52 -9.60 -13.88
CA SER A 69 1.35 -9.16 -15.28
C SER A 69 2.44 -8.21 -15.81
N TYR A 70 3.24 -7.61 -14.94
CA TYR A 70 4.31 -6.66 -15.30
C TYR A 70 5.64 -7.08 -14.65
N ALA A 71 6.78 -6.66 -15.21
CA ALA A 71 8.09 -6.95 -14.64
C ALA A 71 8.47 -6.03 -13.47
N GLY A 72 7.90 -4.83 -13.41
CA GLY A 72 8.10 -3.89 -12.29
C GLY A 72 6.91 -2.97 -12.10
N ALA A 73 6.73 -2.46 -10.89
CA ALA A 73 5.72 -1.47 -10.52
C ALA A 73 6.33 -0.49 -9.51
N MET A 74 6.54 0.76 -9.94
CA MET A 74 7.33 1.75 -9.19
C MET A 74 6.44 2.93 -8.79
N LEU A 75 6.54 3.40 -7.55
CA LEU A 75 5.78 4.56 -7.09
C LEU A 75 6.42 5.85 -7.63
N HIS A 76 5.66 6.62 -8.40
CA HIS A 76 6.11 7.84 -9.06
C HIS A 76 5.23 9.03 -8.67
N GLN A 77 5.84 10.20 -8.56
CA GLN A 77 5.17 11.49 -8.51
C GLN A 77 5.31 12.19 -9.86
N SER A 78 4.23 12.83 -10.32
CA SER A 78 4.29 13.79 -11.43
C SER A 78 4.37 15.21 -10.86
N SER A 79 5.27 16.03 -11.39
CA SER A 79 5.34 17.46 -11.09
C SER A 79 5.39 18.27 -12.39
N GLY A 80 4.81 19.48 -12.37
CA GLY A 80 4.92 20.43 -13.47
C GLY A 80 5.81 21.60 -13.05
N GLU A 81 7.03 21.66 -13.59
CA GLU A 81 7.95 22.76 -13.34
C GLU A 81 8.36 23.38 -14.69
N GLY A 82 8.27 24.70 -14.82
CA GLY A 82 8.62 25.42 -16.06
C GLY A 82 7.79 25.03 -17.30
N GLY A 83 6.61 24.44 -17.13
CA GLY A 83 5.78 23.94 -18.25
C GLY A 83 6.16 22.55 -18.76
N VAL A 84 7.16 21.90 -18.16
CA VAL A 84 7.52 20.50 -18.45
C VAL A 84 6.95 19.60 -17.37
N SER A 85 6.20 18.56 -17.78
CA SER A 85 5.77 17.52 -16.85
C SER A 85 6.92 16.53 -16.62
N ARG A 86 7.37 16.40 -15.38
CA ARG A 86 8.40 15.46 -14.95
C ARG A 86 7.76 14.37 -14.11
N MET A 87 8.12 13.12 -14.39
CA MET A 87 7.81 11.98 -13.52
C MET A 87 9.08 11.54 -12.81
N SER A 88 9.02 11.40 -11.49
CA SER A 88 10.13 10.93 -10.66
C SER A 88 9.68 9.83 -9.72
N MET A 89 10.49 8.79 -9.58
CA MET A 89 10.32 7.77 -8.55
C MET A 89 10.38 8.41 -7.15
N VAL A 90 9.57 7.91 -6.21
CA VAL A 90 9.56 8.32 -4.81
C VAL A 90 9.49 7.08 -3.90
N ASP A 91 10.16 7.15 -2.75
CA ASP A 91 10.27 6.01 -1.82
C ASP A 91 8.98 5.72 -1.02
N ALA A 92 8.04 6.66 -1.01
CA ALA A 92 6.79 6.56 -0.24
C ALA A 92 5.72 7.55 -0.71
N LEU A 93 4.46 7.17 -0.47
CA LEU A 93 3.31 8.06 -0.36
C LEU A 93 2.67 7.86 1.03
N ALA A 94 2.61 8.92 1.82
CA ALA A 94 1.98 8.89 3.13
C ALA A 94 0.44 8.89 3.02
N ILE A 95 -0.22 8.11 3.87
CA ILE A 95 -1.67 8.01 3.98
C ILE A 95 -2.04 8.36 5.43
N PRO A 96 -2.50 9.60 5.71
CA PRO A 96 -2.76 10.05 7.09
C PRO A 96 -3.78 9.16 7.81
N ALA A 97 -3.69 9.09 9.14
CA ALA A 97 -4.73 8.48 9.98
C ALA A 97 -6.10 9.11 9.69
N HIS A 98 -7.15 8.29 9.57
CA HIS A 98 -8.50 8.68 9.12
C HIS A 98 -8.54 9.49 7.79
N GLY A 99 -7.48 9.41 6.98
CA GLY A 99 -7.27 10.21 5.79
C GLY A 99 -7.28 9.38 4.50
N LYS A 100 -7.04 10.07 3.37
CA LYS A 100 -6.94 9.45 2.05
C LYS A 100 -5.69 9.90 1.31
N ALA A 101 -5.19 9.03 0.43
CA ALA A 101 -4.18 9.35 -0.56
C ALA A 101 -4.65 8.85 -1.93
N GLU A 102 -4.52 9.70 -2.95
CA GLU A 102 -4.96 9.40 -4.31
C GLU A 102 -3.77 9.27 -5.26
N LEU A 103 -3.70 8.13 -5.95
CA LEU A 103 -2.87 7.96 -7.12
C LEU A 103 -3.75 8.27 -8.34
N SER A 104 -3.55 9.44 -8.95
CA SER A 104 -4.38 9.98 -10.03
C SER A 104 -3.54 10.59 -11.17
N PRO A 105 -4.08 10.69 -12.40
CA PRO A 105 -3.34 11.23 -13.54
C PRO A 105 -2.83 12.67 -13.31
N GLY A 106 -1.53 12.88 -13.47
CA GLY A 106 -0.89 14.19 -13.21
C GLY A 106 -0.45 14.41 -11.76
N ALA A 107 -0.71 13.45 -10.86
CA ALA A 107 -0.21 13.41 -9.49
C ALA A 107 0.63 12.14 -9.27
N TYR A 108 0.41 11.42 -8.16
CA TYR A 108 1.07 10.13 -7.89
C TYR A 108 0.49 9.01 -8.76
N HIS A 109 1.32 8.03 -9.12
CA HIS A 109 0.90 6.83 -9.84
C HIS A 109 1.87 5.68 -9.62
N LEU A 110 1.40 4.45 -9.84
CA LEU A 110 2.27 3.28 -9.98
C LEU A 110 2.64 3.15 -11.45
N MET A 111 3.91 3.36 -11.78
CA MET A 111 4.45 3.16 -13.12
C MET A 111 4.75 1.67 -13.34
N LEU A 112 3.98 1.02 -14.22
CA LEU A 112 4.07 -0.40 -14.52
C LEU A 112 4.97 -0.64 -15.74
N MET A 113 6.04 -1.40 -15.54
CA MET A 113 7.10 -1.67 -16.53
C MET A 113 6.97 -3.06 -17.16
N ASN A 114 7.19 -3.14 -18.47
CA ASN A 114 7.34 -4.37 -19.26
C ASN A 114 6.21 -5.39 -18.97
N ALA A 115 5.07 -5.22 -19.64
CA ALA A 115 3.98 -6.18 -19.56
C ALA A 115 4.46 -7.57 -20.02
N LYS A 116 4.31 -8.60 -19.18
CA LYS A 116 4.73 -9.97 -19.50
C LYS A 116 3.81 -10.66 -20.50
N THR A 117 2.56 -10.20 -20.55
CA THR A 117 1.53 -10.60 -21.51
C THR A 117 0.74 -9.36 -21.94
N PRO A 118 0.22 -9.29 -23.18
CA PRO A 118 -0.60 -8.15 -23.61
C PRO A 118 -1.82 -7.94 -22.71
N VAL A 119 -1.93 -6.76 -22.09
CA VAL A 119 -3.08 -6.35 -21.27
C VAL A 119 -4.09 -5.64 -22.17
N LYS A 120 -5.35 -6.07 -22.13
CA LYS A 120 -6.46 -5.55 -22.93
C LYS A 120 -7.36 -4.65 -22.08
N VAL A 121 -8.06 -3.72 -22.73
CA VAL A 121 -9.12 -2.93 -22.08
C VAL A 121 -10.20 -3.87 -21.54
N GLY A 122 -10.59 -3.69 -20.28
CA GLY A 122 -11.54 -4.54 -19.56
C GLY A 122 -10.90 -5.67 -18.74
N ASP A 123 -9.61 -5.98 -18.93
CA ASP A 123 -8.92 -6.99 -18.12
C ASP A 123 -8.89 -6.58 -16.64
N LYS A 124 -9.02 -7.59 -15.75
CA LYS A 124 -8.81 -7.43 -14.30
C LYS A 124 -7.39 -7.85 -13.96
N ILE A 125 -6.60 -6.93 -13.44
CA ILE A 125 -5.22 -7.16 -13.03
C ILE A 125 -5.16 -7.05 -11.51
N LYS A 126 -4.83 -8.15 -10.83
CA LYS A 126 -4.51 -8.13 -9.40
C LYS A 126 -3.16 -7.46 -9.19
N VAL A 127 -3.12 -6.48 -8.29
CA VAL A 127 -1.92 -5.75 -7.88
C VAL A 127 -1.82 -5.83 -6.36
N THR A 128 -0.68 -6.27 -5.86
CA THR A 128 -0.33 -6.31 -4.45
C THR A 128 0.38 -5.01 -4.10
N LEU A 129 -0.23 -4.17 -3.28
CA LEU A 129 0.33 -2.94 -2.74
C LEU A 129 1.20 -3.26 -1.51
N SER A 130 2.33 -2.58 -1.35
CA SER A 130 3.27 -2.81 -0.23
C SER A 130 3.41 -1.59 0.67
N PHE A 131 3.39 -1.82 1.99
CA PHE A 131 3.34 -0.76 3.02
C PHE A 131 4.64 -0.62 3.83
N GLY A 132 4.70 0.41 4.68
CA GLY A 132 5.92 0.82 5.40
C GLY A 132 6.38 -0.17 6.46
N ASP A 133 5.44 -0.87 7.08
CA ASP A 133 5.64 -1.95 8.05
C ASP A 133 5.93 -3.33 7.40
N GLY A 134 5.94 -3.40 6.06
CA GLY A 134 6.11 -4.64 5.31
C GLY A 134 4.82 -5.43 5.05
N SER A 135 3.66 -4.93 5.50
CA SER A 135 2.36 -5.52 5.17
C SER A 135 1.96 -5.25 3.72
N THR A 136 0.95 -5.98 3.23
CA THR A 136 0.50 -5.90 1.84
C THR A 136 -1.02 -5.96 1.69
N LEU A 137 -1.53 -5.27 0.67
CA LEU A 137 -2.95 -5.28 0.30
C LEU A 137 -3.11 -5.67 -1.17
N ASP A 138 -3.81 -6.76 -1.44
CA ASP A 138 -4.26 -7.10 -2.80
C ASP A 138 -5.45 -6.23 -3.21
N ALA A 139 -5.38 -5.64 -4.41
CA ALA A 139 -6.49 -4.93 -5.02
C ALA A 139 -6.62 -5.30 -6.51
N ASP A 140 -7.86 -5.38 -7.01
CA ASP A 140 -8.16 -5.64 -8.42
C ASP A 140 -8.26 -4.31 -9.19
N PHE A 141 -7.40 -4.13 -10.18
CA PHE A 141 -7.39 -2.97 -11.07
C PHE A 141 -8.04 -3.30 -12.41
N ILE A 142 -8.91 -2.43 -12.91
CA ILE A 142 -9.51 -2.58 -14.25
C ILE A 142 -8.65 -1.87 -15.30
N ALA A 143 -8.26 -2.57 -16.35
CA ALA A 143 -7.53 -2.00 -17.48
C ALA A 143 -8.44 -1.13 -18.37
N ARG A 144 -7.95 0.06 -18.76
CA ARG A 144 -8.69 1.11 -19.48
C ARG A 144 -7.89 1.70 -20.65
N PRO A 145 -8.56 2.29 -21.65
CA PRO A 145 -7.91 2.86 -22.81
C PRO A 145 -7.06 4.09 -22.46
N ALA A 146 -6.12 4.43 -23.34
CA ALA A 146 -5.15 5.51 -23.16
C ALA A 146 -5.78 6.91 -22.92
N ASN A 147 -7.02 7.13 -23.39
CA ASN A 147 -7.76 8.39 -23.20
C ASN A 147 -8.57 8.45 -21.89
N ALA A 148 -8.66 7.38 -21.11
CA ALA A 148 -9.42 7.37 -19.85
C ALA A 148 -8.81 8.34 -18.82
N THR A 149 -9.62 9.22 -18.24
CA THR A 149 -9.18 10.28 -17.31
C THR A 149 -9.39 9.95 -15.83
N GLY A 150 -10.14 8.89 -15.51
CA GLY A 150 -10.42 8.50 -14.13
C GLY A 150 -11.10 7.12 -13.99
N ALA A 151 -11.53 6.81 -12.78
CA ALA A 151 -12.17 5.53 -12.43
C ALA A 151 -13.64 5.40 -12.87
N SER A 152 -14.21 6.43 -13.50
CA SER A 152 -15.53 6.41 -14.15
C SER A 152 -15.42 7.19 -15.46
N GLY A 153 -15.22 6.48 -16.57
CA GLY A 153 -14.87 7.02 -17.89
C GLY A 153 -14.17 5.99 -18.76
#